data_AF-A0A537JL46-F1
#
_entry.id   AF-A0A537JL46-F1
#
_cell.length_a   1.000
_cell.length_b   1.000
_cell.length_c   1.000
_cell.angle_alpha   90.00
_cell.angle_beta   90.00
_cell.angle_gamma   90.00
#
_symmetry.space_group_name_H-M   'P 1'
#
loop_
_entity.id
_entity.type
_entity.pdbx_description
1 polymer ?
#
loop_
_entity_poly.entity_id
_entity_poly.type
_entity_poly.pdbx_seq_one_letter_code
_entity_poly.pdbx_strand_id
1 'polypeptide(L)'
;EQAPWIELTPPGEYRRTREPAGRVYLPTASYEEMGEWALPPEQSTRLAHLKHDLETSPWAEVLPFVRGGFWRHFLVKYDEVNTLHRLSLRAGGKVHAMTPGPEKTRALDALWAGEGNCPYWHGVFGGVYLPHIRGAAFSHSIAAEAIAEEAAHPRPFALAETADLDGDGRPDVRLATDVLALTVDPGRGGSVVEWDYRPARRHLGNVLTRRREGYHADLIEALASGAARVTEQEGLETIHTTAVRVKQPGLERFLIYDRWRRASLRLHLLPRGTTLEQMWRDQQDDLGGFATGAYAWELDEARGRAAVRLRRAADLGGARVSVERVIEMASGAHGLVHRARIRADGAATAPALLAEEWGLGVFGASGEVWAEAGGRRIPLHEPGALPEAERVTVNETHSGLALTFEPSAPVGIWAFPLITISNSEGGYEQNFQGAVLVLCRPVDLASGQTVEHATRCRIAGRPA
;
A
#
# COMPACT_ATOMS: atom_id res chain seq x y z
N GLU A 1 29.32 -11.98 41.98
CA GLU A 1 28.73 -12.31 43.30
C GLU A 1 27.22 -12.35 43.16
N GLN A 2 26.54 -13.33 43.76
CA GLN A 2 25.08 -13.33 43.87
C GLN A 2 24.69 -12.44 45.05
N ALA A 3 23.86 -11.43 44.80
CA ALA A 3 23.32 -10.60 45.87
C ALA A 3 22.35 -11.44 46.73
N PRO A 4 22.60 -11.62 48.04
CA PRO A 4 21.84 -12.57 48.88
C PRO A 4 20.37 -12.21 49.08
N TRP A 5 19.95 -11.01 48.66
CA TRP A 5 18.56 -10.52 48.73
C TRP A 5 17.80 -10.66 47.40
N ILE A 6 18.45 -11.13 46.33
CA ILE A 6 17.82 -11.38 45.02
C ILE A 6 17.65 -12.89 44.84
N GLU A 7 16.40 -13.32 44.74
CA GLU A 7 16.04 -14.68 44.35
C GLU A 7 15.67 -14.71 42.86
N LEU A 8 16.41 -15.48 42.06
CA LEU A 8 16.09 -15.70 40.65
C LEU A 8 15.14 -16.88 40.51
N THR A 9 13.92 -16.62 40.05
CA THR A 9 12.88 -17.66 39.91
C THR A 9 12.23 -17.58 38.53
N PRO A 10 12.14 -18.68 37.77
CA PRO A 10 11.37 -18.73 36.54
C PRO A 10 9.87 -18.46 36.78
N PRO A 11 9.15 -17.81 35.84
CA PRO A 11 7.73 -17.47 36.04
C PRO A 11 6.84 -18.68 36.38
N GLY A 12 7.09 -19.83 35.75
CA GLY A 12 6.35 -21.07 36.02
C GLY A 12 6.60 -21.65 37.41
N GLU A 13 7.78 -21.43 37.98
CA GLU A 13 8.10 -21.85 39.35
C GLU A 13 7.48 -20.91 40.37
N TYR A 14 7.60 -19.60 40.16
CA TYR A 14 6.96 -18.58 40.99
C TYR A 14 5.45 -18.83 41.13
N ARG A 15 4.79 -19.19 40.02
CA ARG A 15 3.35 -19.48 40.02
C ARG A 15 2.96 -20.76 40.79
N ARG A 16 3.88 -21.73 40.95
CA ARG A 16 3.62 -22.96 41.73
C ARG A 16 3.78 -22.76 43.23
N THR A 17 4.61 -21.80 43.63
CA THR A 17 4.96 -21.58 45.04
C THR A 17 4.26 -20.39 45.67
N ARG A 18 3.66 -19.50 44.86
CA ARG A 18 2.96 -18.30 45.34
C ARG A 18 1.59 -18.10 44.69
N GLU A 19 0.64 -17.62 45.48
CA GLU A 19 -0.67 -17.22 44.99
C GLU A 19 -0.61 -15.82 44.34
N PRO A 20 -1.41 -15.56 43.29
CA PRO A 20 -1.59 -14.21 42.76
C PRO A 20 -2.14 -13.27 43.83
N ALA A 21 -1.68 -12.01 43.84
CA ALA A 21 -2.10 -11.01 44.81
C ALA A 21 -3.62 -10.71 44.79
N GLY A 22 -4.31 -11.00 43.68
CA GLY A 22 -5.74 -10.81 43.57
C GLY A 22 -6.24 -10.80 42.13
N ARG A 23 -7.49 -10.34 41.98
CA ARG A 23 -8.19 -10.22 40.70
C ARG A 23 -7.99 -8.82 40.13
N VAL A 24 -7.74 -8.74 38.82
CA VAL A 24 -7.65 -7.48 38.06
C VAL A 24 -8.43 -7.62 36.75
N TYR A 25 -8.91 -6.50 36.19
CA TYR A 25 -9.43 -6.43 34.83
C TYR A 25 -8.52 -5.51 34.01
N LEU A 26 -8.02 -6.01 32.88
CA LEU A 26 -7.11 -5.27 32.00
C LEU A 26 -7.88 -4.70 30.80
N PRO A 27 -7.65 -3.44 30.40
CA PRO A 27 -8.20 -2.90 29.16
C PRO A 27 -7.45 -3.45 27.95
N THR A 28 -7.91 -3.12 26.74
CA THR A 28 -7.07 -3.28 25.53
C THR A 28 -5.87 -2.34 25.65
N ALA A 29 -4.68 -2.89 25.81
CA ALA A 29 -3.44 -2.14 26.01
C ALA A 29 -2.23 -2.89 25.46
N SER A 30 -1.11 -2.19 25.41
CA SER A 30 0.24 -2.69 25.15
C SER A 30 1.20 -1.94 26.07
N TYR A 31 2.51 -2.17 25.95
CA TYR A 31 3.52 -1.28 26.54
C TYR A 31 3.33 0.18 26.09
N GLU A 32 3.77 1.14 26.89
CA GLU A 32 3.36 2.55 26.79
C GLU A 32 3.69 3.19 25.45
N GLU A 33 4.84 2.87 24.89
CA GLU A 33 5.37 3.41 23.63
C GLU A 33 4.48 3.04 22.44
N MET A 34 3.88 1.84 22.46
CA MET A 34 2.90 1.42 21.46
C MET A 34 1.70 2.36 21.39
N GLY A 35 1.31 2.92 22.54
CA GLY A 35 0.21 3.88 22.61
C GLY A 35 0.50 5.17 21.84
N GLU A 36 1.76 5.57 21.72
CA GLU A 36 2.16 6.74 20.93
C GLU A 36 2.25 6.41 19.45
N TRP A 37 2.91 5.31 19.09
CA TRP A 37 3.14 4.93 17.70
C TRP A 37 1.85 4.63 16.92
N ALA A 38 0.86 4.05 17.62
CA ALA A 38 -0.44 3.71 17.03
C ALA A 38 -1.32 4.93 16.74
N LEU A 39 -0.97 6.12 17.23
CA LEU A 39 -1.70 7.34 16.94
C LEU A 39 -1.39 7.87 15.52
N PRO A 40 -2.32 8.63 14.91
CA PRO A 40 -1.98 9.39 13.72
C PRO A 40 -0.90 10.44 14.04
N PRO A 41 -0.16 10.91 13.02
CA PRO A 41 1.12 11.59 13.21
C PRO A 41 1.04 12.82 14.12
N GLU A 42 0.03 13.67 13.93
CA GLU A 42 -0.16 14.89 14.70
C GLU A 42 -0.47 14.60 16.18
N GLN A 43 -1.32 13.59 16.45
CA GLN A 43 -1.62 13.21 17.84
C GLN A 43 -0.42 12.52 18.50
N SER A 44 0.36 11.73 17.75
CA SER A 44 1.59 11.10 18.25
C SER A 44 2.58 12.17 18.72
N THR A 45 2.92 13.16 17.88
CA THR A 45 3.81 14.26 18.26
C THR A 45 3.30 15.01 19.49
N ARG A 46 2.00 15.35 19.51
CA ARG A 46 1.39 16.09 20.62
C ARG A 46 1.44 15.31 21.94
N LEU A 47 1.21 14.00 21.90
CA LEU A 47 1.27 13.15 23.09
C LEU A 47 2.70 13.03 23.63
N ALA A 48 3.68 12.85 22.74
CA ALA A 48 5.08 12.81 23.12
C ALA A 48 5.53 14.11 23.81
N HIS A 49 5.19 15.28 23.23
CA HIS A 49 5.50 16.58 23.83
C HIS A 49 4.79 16.76 25.19
N LEU A 50 3.51 16.40 25.28
CA LEU A 50 2.75 16.49 26.54
C LEU A 50 3.39 15.65 27.65
N LYS A 51 3.85 14.43 27.35
CA LYS A 51 4.53 13.58 28.33
C LYS A 51 5.83 14.23 28.79
N HIS A 52 6.65 14.72 27.86
CA HIS A 52 7.90 15.41 28.18
C HIS A 52 7.68 16.66 29.06
N ASP A 53 6.67 17.48 28.74
CA ASP A 53 6.30 18.65 29.53
C ASP A 53 5.86 18.25 30.94
N LEU A 54 5.07 17.17 31.08
CA LEU A 54 4.58 16.70 32.38
C LEU A 54 5.70 16.15 33.27
N GLU A 55 6.67 15.43 32.72
CA GLU A 55 7.83 14.87 33.45
C GLU A 55 8.63 15.94 34.19
N THR A 56 8.71 17.14 33.62
CA THR A 56 9.46 18.27 34.20
C THR A 56 8.57 19.24 34.99
N SER A 57 7.27 18.96 35.07
CA SER A 57 6.28 19.83 35.70
C SER A 57 5.97 19.44 37.15
N PRO A 58 5.33 20.34 37.93
CA PRO A 58 4.74 20.00 39.23
C PRO A 58 3.61 18.95 39.21
N TRP A 59 3.20 18.48 38.02
CA TRP A 59 2.10 17.54 37.81
C TRP A 59 2.58 16.17 37.31
N ALA A 60 3.84 15.81 37.55
CA ALA A 60 4.40 14.53 37.09
C ALA A 60 3.61 13.31 37.60
N GLU A 61 2.94 13.41 38.74
CA GLU A 61 2.04 12.37 39.28
C GLU A 61 0.82 12.07 38.39
N VAL A 62 0.55 12.92 37.40
CA VAL A 62 -0.52 12.73 36.42
C VAL A 62 -0.11 11.76 35.30
N LEU A 63 1.20 11.58 35.04
CA LEU A 63 1.71 10.74 33.94
C LEU A 63 1.08 9.33 33.88
N PRO A 64 0.90 8.59 35.00
CA PRO A 64 0.29 7.27 34.98
C PRO A 64 -1.18 7.25 34.56
N PHE A 65 -1.84 8.41 34.41
CA PHE A 65 -3.21 8.55 33.91
C PHE A 65 -3.27 8.99 32.43
N VAL A 66 -2.14 9.41 31.86
CA VAL A 66 -2.03 9.76 30.44
C VAL A 66 -2.11 8.48 29.60
N ARG A 67 -2.92 8.50 28.54
CA ARG A 67 -3.15 7.33 27.67
C ARG A 67 -2.97 7.72 26.21
N GLY A 68 -2.46 6.78 25.42
CA GLY A 68 -2.37 6.89 23.97
C GLY A 68 -3.43 6.06 23.25
N GLY A 69 -3.14 5.71 22.00
CA GLY A 69 -3.93 4.78 21.20
C GLY A 69 -3.71 3.31 21.58
N PHE A 70 -4.17 2.41 20.72
CA PHE A 70 -3.94 0.97 20.83
C PHE A 70 -3.67 0.37 19.45
N TRP A 71 -3.05 -0.81 19.42
CA TRP A 71 -2.44 -1.39 18.21
C TRP A 71 -3.34 -1.42 16.97
N ARG A 72 -4.64 -1.73 17.09
CA ARG A 72 -5.53 -1.80 15.92
C ARG A 72 -5.73 -0.46 15.20
N HIS A 73 -5.35 0.67 15.80
CA HIS A 73 -5.32 1.94 15.08
C HIS A 73 -4.35 1.93 13.89
N PHE A 74 -3.35 1.04 13.85
CA PHE A 74 -2.52 0.85 12.66
C PHE A 74 -3.30 0.39 11.42
N LEU A 75 -4.42 -0.31 11.61
CA LEU A 75 -5.34 -0.68 10.52
C LEU A 75 -6.06 0.54 9.94
N VAL A 76 -6.10 1.67 10.66
CA VAL A 76 -6.62 2.95 10.16
C VAL A 76 -5.49 3.82 9.63
N LYS A 77 -4.34 3.82 10.32
CA LYS A 77 -3.16 4.62 9.96
C LYS A 77 -2.57 4.20 8.60
N TYR A 78 -2.62 2.92 8.27
CA TYR A 78 -2.06 2.37 7.05
C TYR A 78 -3.08 1.50 6.31
N ASP A 79 -3.67 2.04 5.23
CA ASP A 79 -4.65 1.32 4.40
C ASP A 79 -4.07 0.01 3.81
N GLU A 80 -2.78 0.00 3.50
CA GLU A 80 -2.06 -1.16 2.95
C GLU A 80 -1.91 -2.29 3.99
N VAL A 81 -1.75 -1.94 5.27
CA VAL A 81 -1.79 -2.91 6.37
C VAL A 81 -3.18 -3.50 6.50
N ASN A 82 -4.22 -2.67 6.43
CA ASN A 82 -5.58 -3.16 6.50
C ASN A 82 -5.89 -4.11 5.33
N THR A 83 -5.36 -3.83 4.14
CA THR A 83 -5.47 -4.75 2.98
C THR A 83 -4.87 -6.12 3.30
N LEU A 84 -3.65 -6.16 3.84
CA LEU A 84 -3.01 -7.41 4.27
C LEU A 84 -3.82 -8.13 5.37
N HIS A 85 -4.27 -7.39 6.38
CA HIS A 85 -5.06 -7.92 7.49
C HIS A 85 -6.40 -8.52 7.01
N ARG A 86 -7.08 -7.85 6.08
CA ARG A 86 -8.36 -8.32 5.53
C ARG A 86 -8.19 -9.51 4.62
N LEU A 87 -7.12 -9.56 3.83
CA LEU A 87 -6.73 -10.76 3.08
C LEU A 87 -6.50 -11.94 4.04
N SER A 88 -5.74 -11.74 5.13
CA SER A 88 -5.49 -12.78 6.13
C SER A 88 -6.80 -13.29 6.78
N LEU A 89 -7.71 -12.39 7.20
CA LEU A 89 -9.01 -12.79 7.75
C LEU A 89 -9.89 -13.55 6.75
N ARG A 90 -9.94 -13.08 5.50
CA ARG A 90 -10.71 -13.70 4.42
C ARG A 90 -10.16 -15.08 4.07
N ALA A 91 -8.84 -15.20 3.95
CA ALA A 91 -8.13 -16.46 3.78
C ALA A 91 -8.43 -17.40 4.96
N GLY A 92 -8.33 -16.92 6.19
CA GLY A 92 -8.63 -17.69 7.40
C GLY A 92 -10.04 -18.25 7.41
N GLY A 93 -11.05 -17.44 7.07
CA GLY A 93 -12.43 -17.90 6.94
C GLY A 93 -12.59 -19.05 5.93
N LYS A 94 -11.97 -18.91 4.75
CA LYS A 94 -11.98 -19.94 3.70
C LYS A 94 -11.25 -21.22 4.14
N VAL A 95 -10.05 -21.09 4.72
CA VAL A 95 -9.23 -22.20 5.18
C VAL A 95 -9.91 -22.98 6.30
N HIS A 96 -10.51 -22.30 7.28
CA HIS A 96 -11.20 -22.96 8.38
C HIS A 96 -12.47 -23.69 7.91
N ALA A 97 -13.12 -23.25 6.83
CA ALA A 97 -14.24 -23.92 6.20
C ALA A 97 -13.87 -25.17 5.37
N MET A 98 -12.59 -25.38 5.05
CA MET A 98 -12.15 -26.58 4.31
C MET A 98 -12.41 -27.86 5.11
N THR A 99 -12.66 -28.96 4.41
CA THR A 99 -12.68 -30.31 4.99
C THR A 99 -11.30 -30.66 5.56
N PRO A 100 -11.21 -31.29 6.76
CA PRO A 100 -9.93 -31.76 7.29
C PRO A 100 -9.20 -32.68 6.31
N GLY A 101 -7.91 -32.42 6.11
CA GLY A 101 -7.06 -33.17 5.19
C GLY A 101 -5.74 -32.45 4.90
N PRO A 102 -4.85 -33.04 4.09
CA PRO A 102 -3.53 -32.48 3.81
C PRO A 102 -3.57 -31.06 3.25
N GLU A 103 -4.55 -30.76 2.39
CA GLU A 103 -4.72 -29.42 1.82
C GLU A 103 -5.04 -28.36 2.87
N LYS A 104 -5.93 -28.68 3.82
CA LYS A 104 -6.25 -27.78 4.93
C LYS A 104 -5.04 -27.55 5.83
N THR A 105 -4.25 -28.60 6.11
CA THR A 105 -3.00 -28.46 6.88
C THR A 105 -2.02 -27.50 6.19
N ARG A 106 -1.79 -27.68 4.88
CA ARG A 106 -0.91 -26.78 4.11
C ARG A 106 -1.43 -25.33 4.11
N ALA A 107 -2.74 -25.16 3.98
CA ALA A 107 -3.35 -23.83 3.98
C ALA A 107 -3.28 -23.16 5.36
N LEU A 108 -3.42 -23.92 6.46
CA LEU A 108 -3.23 -23.43 7.83
C LEU A 108 -1.78 -23.03 8.11
N ASP A 109 -0.81 -23.83 7.66
CA ASP A 109 0.62 -23.49 7.81
C ASP A 109 0.95 -22.19 7.07
N ALA A 110 0.43 -22.02 5.86
CA ALA A 110 0.56 -20.78 5.11
C ALA A 110 -0.14 -19.61 5.80
N LEU A 111 -1.37 -19.80 6.29
CA LEU A 111 -2.12 -18.76 7.00
C LEU A 111 -1.35 -18.25 8.23
N TRP A 112 -0.91 -19.15 9.11
CA TRP A 112 -0.19 -18.78 10.33
C TRP A 112 1.16 -18.13 10.06
N ALA A 113 1.87 -18.54 8.99
CA ALA A 113 3.09 -17.86 8.56
C ALA A 113 2.81 -16.41 8.09
N GLY A 114 1.66 -16.16 7.47
CA GLY A 114 1.21 -14.83 7.05
C GLY A 114 0.77 -13.91 8.19
N GLU A 115 0.39 -14.47 9.33
CA GLU A 115 -0.07 -13.74 10.53
C GLU A 115 1.06 -13.24 11.44
N GLY A 116 2.32 -13.40 11.02
CA GLY A 116 3.47 -12.79 11.70
C GLY A 116 3.29 -11.28 11.81
N ASN A 117 3.31 -10.72 13.03
CA ASN A 117 2.81 -9.36 13.30
C ASN A 117 3.65 -8.21 12.73
N CYS A 118 4.96 -8.39 12.50
CA CYS A 118 5.89 -7.31 12.16
C CYS A 118 5.46 -6.39 10.99
N PRO A 119 4.98 -6.90 9.83
CA PRO A 119 4.55 -6.05 8.72
C PRO A 119 3.23 -5.30 8.96
N TYR A 120 2.51 -5.57 10.07
CA TYR A 120 1.19 -5.01 10.34
C TYR A 120 1.21 -3.69 11.13
N TRP A 121 2.38 -3.16 11.46
CA TRP A 121 2.50 -1.92 12.23
C TRP A 121 3.90 -1.32 12.13
N HIS A 122 4.11 -0.14 12.71
CA HIS A 122 5.42 0.49 12.81
C HIS A 122 5.59 1.23 14.13
N GLY A 123 6.77 1.07 14.73
CA GLY A 123 7.23 1.81 15.91
C GLY A 123 8.60 2.39 15.62
N VAL A 124 9.62 1.96 16.36
CA VAL A 124 11.04 2.27 16.05
C VAL A 124 11.68 1.26 15.09
N PHE A 125 11.07 0.07 14.96
CA PHE A 125 11.51 -0.98 14.06
C PHE A 125 10.83 -0.80 12.70
N GLY A 126 11.59 -0.99 11.61
CA GLY A 126 11.12 -0.71 10.25
C GLY A 126 9.69 -1.20 9.96
N GLY A 127 9.32 -2.41 10.42
CA GLY A 127 7.92 -2.86 10.46
C GLY A 127 7.25 -2.76 9.11
N VAL A 128 6.07 -2.14 9.04
CA VAL A 128 5.35 -1.90 7.77
C VAL A 128 6.23 -1.22 6.72
N TYR A 129 7.26 -0.45 7.07
CA TYR A 129 8.13 0.20 6.07
C TYR A 129 9.13 -0.74 5.40
N LEU A 130 9.25 -2.00 5.85
CA LEU A 130 10.15 -3.00 5.25
C LEU A 130 9.41 -3.84 4.19
N PRO A 131 9.65 -3.62 2.88
CA PRO A 131 8.84 -4.26 1.84
C PRO A 131 8.95 -5.78 1.79
N HIS A 132 10.10 -6.32 2.21
CA HIS A 132 10.38 -7.75 2.19
C HIS A 132 9.52 -8.53 3.21
N ILE A 133 9.32 -8.01 4.44
CA ILE A 133 8.43 -8.66 5.42
C ILE A 133 6.95 -8.46 5.07
N ARG A 134 6.57 -7.31 4.47
CA ARG A 134 5.22 -7.16 3.90
C ARG A 134 4.99 -8.20 2.79
N GLY A 135 5.96 -8.31 1.88
CA GLY A 135 5.93 -9.25 0.77
C GLY A 135 5.80 -10.70 1.23
N ALA A 136 6.53 -11.09 2.28
CA ALA A 136 6.43 -12.43 2.87
C ALA A 136 5.02 -12.70 3.45
N ALA A 137 4.46 -11.77 4.24
CA ALA A 137 3.12 -11.95 4.82
C ALA A 137 2.01 -11.99 3.76
N PHE A 138 2.09 -11.13 2.74
CA PHE A 138 1.21 -11.22 1.57
C PHE A 138 1.37 -12.58 0.88
N SER A 139 2.59 -13.03 0.63
CA SER A 139 2.85 -14.29 -0.07
C SER A 139 2.21 -15.49 0.59
N HIS A 140 2.36 -15.57 1.91
CA HIS A 140 1.76 -16.61 2.74
C HIS A 140 0.22 -16.54 2.75
N SER A 141 -0.34 -15.34 2.90
CA SER A 141 -1.80 -15.15 2.90
C SER A 141 -2.44 -15.45 1.54
N ILE A 142 -1.79 -15.05 0.44
CA ILE A 142 -2.18 -15.39 -0.94
C ILE A 142 -2.16 -16.90 -1.15
N ALA A 143 -1.11 -17.58 -0.66
CA ALA A 143 -1.02 -19.04 -0.78
C ALA A 143 -2.14 -19.74 -0.03
N ALA A 144 -2.45 -19.30 1.19
CA ALA A 144 -3.54 -19.84 2.00
C ALA A 144 -4.90 -19.68 1.30
N GLU A 145 -5.20 -18.48 0.78
CA GLU A 145 -6.44 -18.24 0.04
C GLU A 145 -6.51 -19.04 -1.26
N ALA A 146 -5.41 -19.10 -2.03
CA ALA A 146 -5.36 -19.84 -3.28
C ALA A 146 -5.63 -21.34 -3.09
N ILE A 147 -5.02 -21.97 -2.08
CA ILE A 147 -5.26 -23.40 -1.77
C ILE A 147 -6.74 -23.63 -1.43
N ALA A 148 -7.33 -22.77 -0.61
CA ALA A 148 -8.73 -22.91 -0.22
C ALA A 148 -9.69 -22.73 -1.40
N GLU A 149 -9.44 -21.76 -2.29
CA GLU A 149 -10.26 -21.55 -3.48
C GLU A 149 -10.09 -22.65 -4.53
N GLU A 150 -8.87 -23.15 -4.75
CA GLU A 150 -8.64 -24.27 -5.67
C GLU A 150 -9.34 -25.55 -5.21
N ALA A 151 -9.40 -25.79 -3.90
CA ALA A 151 -10.15 -26.91 -3.34
C ALA A 151 -11.68 -26.74 -3.50
N ALA A 152 -12.18 -25.51 -3.51
CA ALA A 152 -13.61 -25.20 -3.61
C ALA A 152 -14.12 -25.09 -5.07
N HIS A 153 -13.26 -24.71 -6.01
CA HIS A 153 -13.65 -24.36 -7.37
C HIS A 153 -12.86 -25.15 -8.43
N PRO A 154 -13.52 -26.03 -9.21
CA PRO A 154 -12.87 -26.71 -10.33
C PRO A 154 -12.52 -25.72 -11.45
N ARG A 155 -11.36 -25.91 -12.08
CA ARG A 155 -10.92 -25.07 -13.21
C ARG A 155 -11.69 -25.40 -14.51
N PRO A 156 -11.87 -24.42 -15.42
CA PRO A 156 -11.57 -23.00 -15.25
C PRO A 156 -12.60 -22.31 -14.35
N PHE A 157 -12.14 -21.40 -13.48
CA PHE A 157 -13.03 -20.58 -12.65
C PHE A 157 -12.66 -19.10 -12.73
N ALA A 158 -13.68 -18.27 -12.60
CA ALA A 158 -13.58 -16.84 -12.39
C ALA A 158 -14.75 -16.43 -11.49
N LEU A 159 -14.47 -15.72 -10.41
CA LEU A 159 -15.42 -15.31 -9.40
C LEU A 159 -15.53 -13.80 -9.41
N ALA A 160 -16.74 -13.27 -9.30
CA ALA A 160 -16.98 -11.86 -9.02
C ALA A 160 -17.88 -11.73 -7.78
N GLU A 161 -17.37 -11.10 -6.73
CA GLU A 161 -18.10 -10.96 -5.46
C GLU A 161 -18.04 -9.52 -4.94
N THR A 162 -19.04 -9.16 -4.13
CA THR A 162 -19.10 -7.86 -3.45
C THR A 162 -19.23 -8.06 -1.96
N ALA A 163 -18.40 -7.37 -1.19
CA ALA A 163 -18.45 -7.34 0.26
C ALA A 163 -17.76 -6.08 0.77
N ASP A 164 -17.95 -5.71 2.02
CA ASP A 164 -17.10 -4.73 2.69
C ASP A 164 -15.75 -5.41 3.00
N LEU A 165 -14.75 -5.21 2.16
CA LEU A 165 -13.49 -5.94 2.20
C LEU A 165 -12.41 -5.20 2.98
N ASP A 166 -12.54 -3.89 3.20
CA ASP A 166 -11.67 -3.12 4.07
C ASP A 166 -12.28 -2.79 5.45
N GLY A 167 -13.60 -2.93 5.59
CA GLY A 167 -14.36 -2.65 6.81
C GLY A 167 -14.68 -1.18 7.02
N ASP A 168 -14.73 -0.37 5.96
CA ASP A 168 -15.11 1.04 6.01
C ASP A 168 -16.64 1.25 5.89
N GLY A 169 -17.41 0.17 5.76
CA GLY A 169 -18.87 0.18 5.63
C GLY A 169 -19.36 0.36 4.19
N ARG A 170 -18.47 0.39 3.20
CA ARG A 170 -18.83 0.45 1.77
C ARG A 170 -18.47 -0.87 1.09
N PRO A 171 -19.27 -1.32 0.12
CA PRO A 171 -18.94 -2.51 -0.64
C PRO A 171 -17.76 -2.27 -1.58
N ASP A 172 -16.77 -3.15 -1.49
CA ASP A 172 -15.72 -3.38 -2.47
C ASP A 172 -16.15 -4.47 -3.48
N VAL A 173 -15.42 -4.54 -4.58
CA VAL A 173 -15.58 -5.58 -5.60
C VAL A 173 -14.34 -6.44 -5.64
N ARG A 174 -14.50 -7.74 -5.44
CA ARG A 174 -13.43 -8.71 -5.64
C ARG A 174 -13.64 -9.54 -6.89
N LEU A 175 -12.59 -9.65 -7.69
CA LEU A 175 -12.53 -10.50 -8.88
C LEU A 175 -11.40 -11.53 -8.66
N ALA A 176 -11.66 -12.82 -8.87
CA ALA A 176 -10.66 -13.86 -8.65
C ALA A 176 -10.70 -14.97 -9.70
N THR A 177 -9.53 -15.45 -10.12
CA THR A 177 -9.34 -16.61 -11.01
C THR A 177 -8.30 -17.55 -10.41
N ASP A 178 -7.94 -18.62 -11.13
CA ASP A 178 -6.82 -19.48 -10.76
C ASP A 178 -5.45 -18.78 -10.83
N VAL A 179 -5.35 -17.60 -11.47
CA VAL A 179 -4.08 -16.88 -11.66
C VAL A 179 -4.02 -15.57 -10.89
N LEU A 180 -5.14 -14.81 -10.83
CA LEU A 180 -5.18 -13.47 -10.25
C LEU A 180 -6.27 -13.35 -9.18
N ALA A 181 -6.05 -12.48 -8.20
CA ALA A 181 -7.12 -11.91 -7.39
C ALA A 181 -6.97 -10.39 -7.35
N LEU A 182 -8.07 -9.67 -7.53
CA LEU A 182 -8.13 -8.22 -7.45
C LEU A 182 -9.22 -7.80 -6.46
N THR A 183 -8.94 -6.77 -5.68
CA THR A 183 -9.96 -5.99 -4.97
C THR A 183 -9.98 -4.58 -5.55
N VAL A 184 -11.14 -4.15 -6.02
CA VAL A 184 -11.44 -2.83 -6.54
C VAL A 184 -12.28 -2.10 -5.51
N ASP A 185 -11.96 -0.84 -5.24
CA ASP A 185 -12.71 0.07 -4.37
C ASP A 185 -13.51 1.07 -5.24
N PRO A 186 -14.81 0.79 -5.53
CA PRO A 186 -15.65 1.73 -6.28
C PRO A 186 -15.91 3.02 -5.51
N GLY A 187 -15.83 3.01 -4.18
CA GLY A 187 -16.07 4.16 -3.32
C GLY A 187 -15.00 5.25 -3.44
N ARG A 188 -13.76 4.88 -3.82
CA ARG A 188 -12.61 5.78 -3.91
C ARG A 188 -11.87 5.66 -5.25
N GLY A 189 -12.54 6.05 -6.32
CA GLY A 189 -11.94 6.15 -7.66
C GLY A 189 -12.03 4.88 -8.52
N GLY A 190 -12.61 3.79 -8.02
CA GLY A 190 -12.63 2.52 -8.73
C GLY A 190 -11.22 1.98 -8.98
N SER A 191 -10.30 2.22 -8.05
CA SER A 191 -8.91 1.77 -8.11
C SER A 191 -8.77 0.33 -7.63
N VAL A 192 -7.77 -0.38 -8.12
CA VAL A 192 -7.36 -1.70 -7.63
C VAL A 192 -6.46 -1.50 -6.42
N VAL A 193 -6.96 -1.89 -5.24
CA VAL A 193 -6.28 -1.78 -3.94
C VAL A 193 -5.61 -3.09 -3.51
N GLU A 194 -6.04 -4.20 -4.08
CA GLU A 194 -5.41 -5.52 -3.94
C GLU A 194 -5.15 -6.09 -5.33
N TRP A 195 -3.90 -6.50 -5.62
CA TRP A 195 -3.53 -7.11 -6.90
C TRP A 195 -2.59 -8.28 -6.67
N ASP A 196 -3.13 -9.48 -6.60
CA ASP A 196 -2.39 -10.69 -6.26
C ASP A 196 -2.15 -11.54 -7.50
N TYR A 197 -0.90 -11.98 -7.66
CA TYR A 197 -0.47 -12.93 -8.66
C TYR A 197 -0.13 -14.26 -7.99
N ARG A 198 -1.05 -15.22 -8.10
CA ARG A 198 -1.00 -16.51 -7.38
C ARG A 198 0.18 -17.39 -7.77
N PRO A 199 0.59 -17.52 -9.06
CA PRO A 199 1.71 -18.39 -9.43
C PRO A 199 3.03 -18.03 -8.74
N ALA A 200 3.30 -16.75 -8.51
CA ALA A 200 4.47 -16.29 -7.77
C ALA A 200 4.14 -15.89 -6.31
N ARG A 201 2.90 -16.14 -5.85
CA ARG A 201 2.38 -15.77 -4.53
C ARG A 201 2.77 -14.34 -4.16
N ARG A 202 2.49 -13.40 -5.05
CA ARG A 202 2.99 -12.02 -4.92
C ARG A 202 1.87 -11.00 -5.01
N HIS A 203 1.85 -10.10 -4.03
CA HIS A 203 1.05 -8.89 -4.09
C HIS A 203 1.78 -7.86 -4.97
N LEU A 204 1.30 -7.66 -6.19
CA LEU A 204 1.84 -6.71 -7.16
C LEU A 204 1.57 -5.26 -6.75
N GLY A 205 0.60 -5.04 -5.86
CA GLY A 205 0.30 -3.75 -5.24
C GLY A 205 1.03 -3.50 -3.90
N ASN A 206 2.14 -4.20 -3.59
CA ASN A 206 2.88 -4.10 -2.30
C ASN A 206 3.63 -2.76 -2.11
N VAL A 207 3.04 -1.66 -2.55
CA VAL A 207 3.55 -0.33 -2.29
C VAL A 207 3.16 0.15 -0.90
N LEU A 208 3.74 1.27 -0.47
CA LEU A 208 3.29 1.99 0.70
C LEU A 208 3.16 3.48 0.33
N THR A 209 1.97 4.04 0.54
CA THR A 209 1.68 5.46 0.33
C THR A 209 2.59 6.30 1.23
N ARG A 210 3.14 7.40 0.70
CA ARG A 210 4.05 8.26 1.48
C ARG A 210 3.22 9.11 2.43
N ARG A 211 3.37 8.86 3.73
CA ARG A 211 2.62 9.52 4.79
C ARG A 211 3.56 10.25 5.74
N ARG A 212 3.02 11.26 6.40
CA ARG A 212 3.69 11.91 7.53
C ARG A 212 3.80 10.92 8.68
N GLU A 213 4.90 10.98 9.42
CA GLU A 213 5.08 10.31 10.70
C GLU A 213 5.40 11.35 11.78
N GLY A 214 5.06 11.04 13.04
CA GLY A 214 5.22 11.99 14.14
C GLY A 214 6.66 12.48 14.29
N TYR A 215 7.61 11.57 14.10
CA TYR A 215 9.04 11.84 14.17
C TYR A 215 9.60 12.66 12.97
N HIS A 216 8.83 12.88 11.90
CA HIS A 216 9.29 13.75 10.81
C HIS A 216 9.46 15.21 11.27
N ALA A 217 8.71 15.64 12.29
CA ALA A 217 8.86 16.96 12.88
C ALA A 217 10.25 17.15 13.50
N ASP A 218 10.71 16.16 14.27
CA ASP A 218 12.02 16.17 14.94
C ASP A 218 13.16 16.22 13.92
N LEU A 219 13.03 15.49 12.80
CA LEU A 219 13.99 15.56 11.70
C LEU A 219 14.06 16.96 11.09
N ILE A 220 12.91 17.58 10.80
CA ILE A 220 12.84 18.92 10.22
C ILE A 220 13.47 19.96 11.16
N GLU A 221 13.15 19.89 12.45
CA GLU A 221 13.72 20.79 13.47
C GLU A 221 15.23 20.59 13.63
N ALA A 222 15.70 19.35 13.67
CA ALA A 222 17.12 19.05 13.77
C ALA A 222 17.92 19.52 12.54
N LEU A 223 17.34 19.43 11.35
CA LEU A 223 17.95 19.98 10.13
C LEU A 223 17.97 21.52 10.16
N ALA A 224 16.90 22.17 10.60
CA ALA A 224 16.81 23.63 10.67
C ALA A 224 17.78 24.24 11.70
N SER A 225 18.02 23.52 12.82
CA SER A 225 18.92 23.94 13.89
C SER A 225 20.38 23.50 13.70
N GLY A 226 20.68 22.70 12.68
CA GLY A 226 22.02 22.11 12.47
C GLY A 226 22.39 21.01 13.48
N ALA A 227 21.41 20.47 14.20
CA ALA A 227 21.58 19.40 15.18
C ALA A 227 21.60 17.98 14.55
N ALA A 228 21.24 17.84 13.27
CA ALA A 228 21.31 16.57 12.54
C ALA A 228 22.77 16.16 12.27
N ARG A 229 23.12 14.91 12.59
CA ARG A 229 24.46 14.35 12.36
C ARG A 229 24.38 13.14 11.44
N VAL A 230 25.20 13.15 10.39
CA VAL A 230 25.40 11.97 9.53
C VAL A 230 26.30 10.99 10.29
N THR A 231 25.78 9.80 10.62
CA THR A 231 26.54 8.77 11.34
C THR A 231 26.72 7.53 10.46
N GLU A 232 27.97 7.16 10.19
CA GLU A 232 28.32 5.95 9.42
C GLU A 232 28.53 4.70 10.32
N GLN A 233 28.39 4.80 11.65
CA GLN A 233 28.69 3.70 12.59
C GLN A 233 27.46 3.13 13.31
N GLU A 234 27.33 1.80 13.28
CA GLU A 234 26.41 1.00 14.10
C GLU A 234 26.90 0.93 15.56
N GLY A 235 26.58 1.95 16.36
CA GLY A 235 26.79 1.94 17.81
C GLY A 235 25.47 1.88 18.57
N LEU A 236 25.28 0.81 19.36
CA LEU A 236 24.20 0.66 20.34
C LEU A 236 24.39 1.66 21.48
N GLU A 237 23.66 2.78 21.41
CA GLU A 237 23.44 3.67 22.55
C GLU A 237 21.94 3.91 22.71
N THR A 238 21.51 4.08 23.96
CA THR A 238 20.11 4.28 24.35
C THR A 238 19.44 5.39 23.54
N ILE A 239 18.20 5.15 23.13
CA ILE A 239 17.22 6.00 22.41
C ILE A 239 16.98 7.44 22.93
N HIS A 240 17.80 7.94 23.87
CA HIS A 240 17.68 9.24 24.54
C HIS A 240 18.83 10.23 24.24
N THR A 241 19.42 10.19 23.04
CA THR A 241 20.45 11.19 22.67
C THR A 241 19.82 12.39 21.96
N THR A 242 20.26 13.61 22.33
CA THR A 242 19.78 14.91 21.80
C THR A 242 20.11 15.14 20.31
N ALA A 243 20.94 14.29 19.70
CA ALA A 243 21.34 14.41 18.31
C ALA A 243 20.50 13.49 17.42
N VAL A 244 19.80 14.07 16.44
CA VAL A 244 19.08 13.31 15.41
C VAL A 244 20.09 12.69 14.44
N ARG A 245 20.15 11.36 14.41
CA ARG A 245 21.02 10.59 13.51
C ARG A 245 20.37 10.45 12.14
N VAL A 246 21.07 10.80 11.08
CA VAL A 246 20.64 10.56 9.69
C VAL A 246 21.65 9.67 8.99
N LYS A 247 21.19 8.69 8.20
CA LYS A 247 22.10 7.80 7.44
C LYS A 247 22.66 8.46 6.19
N GLN A 248 22.04 9.54 5.73
CA GLN A 248 22.39 10.24 4.49
C GLN A 248 21.94 11.71 4.52
N PRO A 249 22.65 12.62 3.83
CA PRO A 249 22.21 13.99 3.66
C PRO A 249 21.02 14.10 2.68
N GLY A 250 20.24 15.17 2.79
CA GLY A 250 19.20 15.50 1.81
C GLY A 250 17.87 14.74 1.96
N LEU A 251 17.64 14.08 3.10
CA LEU A 251 16.41 13.31 3.37
C LEU A 251 15.14 14.17 3.28
N GLU A 252 15.24 15.47 3.59
CA GLU A 252 14.13 16.42 3.54
C GLU A 252 13.51 16.53 2.13
N ARG A 253 14.28 16.25 1.08
CA ARG A 253 13.79 16.26 -0.31
C ARG A 253 12.79 15.14 -0.61
N PHE A 254 12.79 14.10 0.22
CA PHE A 254 11.92 12.93 0.09
C PHE A 254 10.76 12.95 1.10
N LEU A 255 10.63 14.00 1.91
CA LEU A 255 9.44 14.27 2.73
C LEU A 255 8.28 14.77 1.84
N ILE A 256 7.82 13.88 0.96
CA ILE A 256 6.63 14.06 0.13
C ILE A 256 5.51 13.28 0.78
N TYR A 257 4.34 13.91 0.92
CA TYR A 257 3.16 13.26 1.50
C TYR A 257 2.06 13.19 0.45
N ASP A 258 1.61 11.98 0.17
CA ASP A 258 0.52 11.72 -0.76
C ASP A 258 -0.82 12.13 -0.11
N ARG A 259 -1.68 12.80 -0.88
CA ARG A 259 -3.05 13.18 -0.47
C ARG A 259 -3.98 11.97 -0.44
N TRP A 260 -3.64 10.91 -1.16
CA TRP A 260 -4.47 9.72 -1.31
C TRP A 260 -3.60 8.45 -1.35
N ARG A 261 -4.24 7.31 -1.06
CA ARG A 261 -3.62 6.00 -1.22
C ARG A 261 -3.09 5.79 -2.65
N ARG A 262 -1.86 5.33 -2.77
CA ARG A 262 -1.25 4.85 -4.02
C ARG A 262 -1.76 3.44 -4.30
N ALA A 263 -2.54 3.33 -5.38
CA ALA A 263 -3.20 2.10 -5.83
C ALA A 263 -2.93 1.87 -7.32
N SER A 264 -3.42 0.79 -7.90
CA SER A 264 -3.32 0.55 -9.34
C SER A 264 -4.62 0.92 -10.06
N LEU A 265 -4.54 1.18 -11.37
CA LEU A 265 -5.69 1.56 -12.19
C LEU A 265 -6.46 2.76 -11.62
N ARG A 266 -5.75 3.79 -11.17
CA ARG A 266 -6.38 5.07 -10.88
C ARG A 266 -6.44 5.89 -12.16
N LEU A 267 -7.65 6.33 -12.55
CA LEU A 267 -7.84 7.08 -13.78
C LEU A 267 -8.00 8.56 -13.46
N HIS A 268 -7.06 9.35 -13.95
CA HIS A 268 -7.01 10.79 -13.81
C HIS A 268 -7.43 11.47 -15.10
N LEU A 269 -8.12 12.59 -14.95
CA LEU A 269 -8.25 13.59 -16.01
C LEU A 269 -7.54 14.86 -15.52
N LEU A 270 -6.39 15.16 -16.10
CA LEU A 270 -5.49 16.22 -15.62
C LEU A 270 -5.52 17.42 -16.57
N PRO A 271 -5.19 18.64 -16.09
CA PRO A 271 -4.85 19.74 -16.99
C PRO A 271 -3.77 19.32 -18.01
N ARG A 272 -3.90 19.76 -19.27
CA ARG A 272 -2.96 19.39 -20.34
C ARG A 272 -1.49 19.71 -20.05
N GLY A 273 -1.23 20.74 -19.24
CA GLY A 273 0.10 21.18 -18.84
C GLY A 273 0.68 20.49 -17.59
N THR A 274 -0.01 19.51 -17.01
CA THR A 274 0.49 18.79 -15.84
C THR A 274 1.84 18.12 -16.13
N THR A 275 2.75 18.21 -15.18
CA THR A 275 4.12 17.70 -15.29
C THR A 275 4.32 16.43 -14.48
N LEU A 276 5.35 15.65 -14.84
CA LEU A 276 5.82 14.51 -14.04
C LEU A 276 6.11 14.91 -12.59
N GLU A 277 6.73 16.08 -12.39
CA GLU A 277 7.07 16.58 -11.07
C GLU A 277 5.82 16.81 -10.19
N GLN A 278 4.78 17.41 -10.76
CA GLN A 278 3.50 17.58 -10.05
C GLN A 278 2.88 16.23 -9.68
N MET A 279 2.90 15.24 -10.59
CA MET A 279 2.42 13.88 -10.28
C MET A 279 3.23 13.21 -9.17
N TRP A 280 4.56 13.31 -9.26
CA TRP A 280 5.47 12.72 -8.28
C TRP A 280 5.30 13.33 -6.89
N ARG A 281 5.02 14.64 -6.79
CA ARG A 281 4.75 15.32 -5.51
C ARG A 281 3.30 15.24 -5.04
N ASP A 282 2.42 14.60 -5.81
CA ASP A 282 0.96 14.62 -5.63
C ASP A 282 0.38 16.05 -5.55
N GLN A 283 0.86 16.93 -6.41
CA GLN A 283 0.50 18.35 -6.50
C GLN A 283 -0.24 18.69 -7.79
N GLN A 284 -0.64 17.70 -8.58
CA GLN A 284 -1.50 17.87 -9.73
C GLN A 284 -2.94 18.22 -9.33
N ASP A 285 -3.63 18.98 -10.18
CA ASP A 285 -5.08 19.08 -10.15
C ASP A 285 -5.71 17.85 -10.82
N ASP A 286 -6.82 17.36 -10.29
CA ASP A 286 -7.62 16.29 -10.89
C ASP A 286 -9.00 16.84 -11.28
N LEU A 287 -9.27 16.87 -12.59
CA LEU A 287 -10.51 17.40 -13.14
C LEU A 287 -11.64 16.41 -12.92
N GLY A 288 -12.70 16.85 -12.24
CA GLY A 288 -13.96 16.10 -12.12
C GLY A 288 -13.95 15.01 -11.04
N GLY A 289 -12.81 14.86 -10.34
CA GLY A 289 -12.66 13.91 -9.25
C GLY A 289 -12.87 12.47 -9.71
N PHE A 290 -12.42 12.12 -10.92
CA PHE A 290 -12.51 10.76 -11.44
C PHE A 290 -11.50 9.83 -10.78
N ALA A 291 -10.40 10.37 -10.25
CA ALA A 291 -9.38 9.58 -9.56
C ALA A 291 -9.74 9.21 -8.11
N THR A 292 -10.66 9.94 -7.47
CA THR A 292 -10.95 9.79 -6.03
C THR A 292 -12.43 9.62 -5.71
N GLY A 293 -13.33 10.04 -6.60
CA GLY A 293 -14.77 9.99 -6.35
C GLY A 293 -15.35 8.59 -6.51
N ALA A 294 -16.53 8.38 -5.92
CA ALA A 294 -17.25 7.12 -6.03
C ALA A 294 -17.75 6.86 -7.46
N TYR A 295 -17.67 5.62 -7.90
CA TYR A 295 -18.25 5.09 -9.13
C TYR A 295 -19.46 4.25 -8.77
N ALA A 296 -20.46 4.20 -9.66
CA ALA A 296 -21.42 3.11 -9.69
C ALA A 296 -20.76 1.89 -10.36
N TRP A 297 -21.16 0.67 -9.99
CA TRP A 297 -20.52 -0.54 -10.50
C TRP A 297 -21.53 -1.65 -10.82
N GLU A 298 -21.15 -2.49 -11.78
CA GLU A 298 -21.86 -3.70 -12.18
C GLU A 298 -20.84 -4.83 -12.38
N LEU A 299 -21.17 -6.03 -11.89
CA LEU A 299 -20.37 -7.23 -12.14
C LEU A 299 -20.82 -7.91 -13.42
N ASP A 300 -19.85 -8.46 -14.15
CA ASP A 300 -20.08 -9.26 -15.34
C ASP A 300 -19.24 -10.54 -15.24
N GLU A 301 -19.91 -11.63 -14.86
CA GLU A 301 -19.32 -12.95 -14.67
C GLU A 301 -19.78 -13.91 -15.76
N ALA A 302 -18.83 -14.60 -16.36
CA ALA A 302 -19.06 -15.72 -17.26
C ALA A 302 -18.10 -16.86 -16.92
N ARG A 303 -18.34 -18.06 -17.47
CA ARG A 303 -17.46 -19.21 -17.22
C ARG A 303 -16.01 -18.89 -17.60
N GLY A 304 -15.14 -18.76 -16.59
CA GLY A 304 -13.72 -18.45 -16.78
C GLY A 304 -13.41 -16.99 -17.12
N ARG A 305 -14.36 -16.05 -17.00
CA ARG A 305 -14.14 -14.60 -17.13
C ARG A 305 -14.88 -13.83 -16.03
N ALA A 306 -14.19 -12.91 -15.38
CA ALA A 306 -14.79 -12.00 -14.40
C ALA A 306 -14.41 -10.55 -14.75
N ALA A 307 -15.38 -9.65 -14.69
CA ALA A 307 -15.17 -8.24 -14.91
C ALA A 307 -16.02 -7.37 -13.98
N VAL A 308 -15.51 -6.16 -13.72
CA VAL A 308 -16.28 -5.09 -13.10
C VAL A 308 -16.35 -3.91 -14.07
N ARG A 309 -17.57 -3.40 -14.26
CA ARG A 309 -17.82 -2.16 -14.98
C ARG A 309 -18.07 -1.04 -13.99
N LEU A 310 -17.39 0.08 -14.14
CA LEU A 310 -17.47 1.25 -13.27
C LEU A 310 -17.98 2.45 -14.08
N ARG A 311 -18.90 3.23 -13.54
CA ARG A 311 -19.44 4.44 -14.19
C ARG A 311 -19.45 5.63 -13.24
N ARG A 312 -18.95 6.77 -13.71
CA ARG A 312 -19.00 8.06 -13.00
C ARG A 312 -19.20 9.18 -14.00
N ALA A 313 -19.88 10.25 -13.59
CA ALA A 313 -19.95 11.48 -14.36
C ALA A 313 -19.79 12.70 -13.46
N ALA A 314 -19.19 13.75 -14.00
CA ALA A 314 -18.94 15.01 -13.32
C ALA A 314 -19.17 16.18 -14.28
N ASP A 315 -19.49 17.35 -13.73
CA ASP A 315 -19.64 18.57 -14.51
C ASP A 315 -18.30 19.30 -14.58
N LEU A 316 -17.85 19.60 -15.80
CA LEU A 316 -16.57 20.24 -16.10
C LEU A 316 -16.77 21.36 -17.12
N GLY A 317 -16.63 22.62 -16.69
CA GLY A 317 -16.66 23.78 -17.59
C GLY A 317 -17.93 23.89 -18.46
N GLY A 318 -19.09 23.47 -17.93
CA GLY A 318 -20.37 23.47 -18.68
C GLY A 318 -20.60 22.23 -19.55
N ALA A 319 -19.72 21.22 -19.50
CA ALA A 319 -19.94 19.91 -20.08
C ALA A 319 -20.19 18.87 -18.98
N ARG A 320 -21.06 17.90 -19.25
CA ARG A 320 -21.17 16.67 -18.47
C ARG A 320 -20.17 15.67 -19.02
N VAL A 321 -19.13 15.36 -18.26
CA VAL A 321 -18.14 14.34 -18.63
C VAL A 321 -18.49 13.04 -17.93
N SER A 322 -18.66 11.98 -18.70
CA SER A 322 -18.93 10.63 -18.22
C SER A 322 -17.75 9.72 -18.54
N VAL A 323 -17.44 8.84 -17.59
CA VAL A 323 -16.37 7.85 -17.65
C VAL A 323 -16.98 6.50 -17.34
N GLU A 324 -16.92 5.59 -18.31
CA GLU A 324 -17.18 4.16 -18.11
C GLU A 324 -15.84 3.41 -18.20
N ARG A 325 -15.59 2.52 -17.24
CA ARG A 325 -14.38 1.71 -17.17
C ARG A 325 -14.75 0.24 -17.01
N VAL A 326 -13.95 -0.66 -17.55
CA VAL A 326 -14.10 -2.11 -17.38
C VAL A 326 -12.74 -2.68 -17.02
N ILE A 327 -12.67 -3.41 -15.91
CA ILE A 327 -11.50 -4.20 -15.50
C ILE A 327 -11.89 -5.66 -15.66
N GLU A 328 -11.14 -6.40 -16.47
CA GLU A 328 -11.46 -7.77 -16.88
C GLU A 328 -10.26 -8.70 -16.69
N MET A 329 -10.54 -9.90 -16.20
CA MET A 329 -9.59 -11.01 -16.09
C MET A 329 -10.23 -12.32 -16.55
N ALA A 330 -9.39 -13.29 -16.89
CA ALA A 330 -9.83 -14.62 -17.30
C ALA A 330 -9.02 -15.72 -16.61
N SER A 331 -9.62 -16.89 -16.48
CA SER A 331 -8.94 -18.10 -15.98
C SER A 331 -7.74 -18.44 -16.88
N GLY A 332 -6.62 -18.82 -16.26
CA GLY A 332 -5.34 -19.06 -16.94
C GLY A 332 -4.65 -17.82 -17.53
N ALA A 333 -5.25 -16.63 -17.46
CA ALA A 333 -4.63 -15.42 -17.99
C ALA A 333 -3.67 -14.80 -16.96
N HIS A 334 -2.41 -14.65 -17.36
CA HIS A 334 -1.36 -13.98 -16.57
C HIS A 334 -1.41 -12.46 -16.77
N GLY A 335 -2.53 -11.83 -16.43
CA GLY A 335 -2.74 -10.41 -16.66
C GLY A 335 -4.20 -10.00 -16.67
N LEU A 336 -4.44 -8.71 -16.89
CA LEU A 336 -5.77 -8.11 -16.92
C LEU A 336 -5.90 -7.14 -18.11
N VAL A 337 -7.14 -6.81 -18.46
CA VAL A 337 -7.45 -5.78 -19.45
C VAL A 337 -8.26 -4.69 -18.76
N HIS A 338 -7.81 -3.45 -18.87
CA HIS A 338 -8.58 -2.27 -18.52
C HIS A 338 -9.05 -1.56 -19.79
N ARG A 339 -10.30 -1.15 -19.83
CA ARG A 339 -10.88 -0.34 -20.92
C ARG A 339 -11.58 0.87 -20.29
N ALA A 340 -11.39 2.05 -20.85
CA ALA A 340 -12.01 3.28 -20.42
C ALA A 340 -12.63 3.98 -21.64
N ARG A 341 -13.86 4.46 -21.46
CA ARG A 341 -14.61 5.25 -22.42
C ARG A 341 -15.00 6.56 -21.74
N ILE A 342 -14.49 7.67 -22.28
CA ILE A 342 -14.73 9.02 -21.78
C ILE A 342 -15.58 9.76 -22.81
N ARG A 343 -16.71 10.33 -22.39
CA ARG A 343 -17.60 11.11 -23.25
C ARG A 343 -17.93 12.43 -22.58
N ALA A 344 -17.78 13.52 -23.33
CA ALA A 344 -18.22 14.85 -22.91
C ALA A 344 -19.47 15.25 -23.70
N ASP A 345 -20.52 15.68 -23.00
CA ASP A 345 -21.75 16.20 -23.59
C ASP A 345 -22.00 17.63 -23.11
N GLY A 346 -22.36 18.56 -24.00
CA GLY A 346 -22.61 19.97 -23.66
C GLY A 346 -21.60 20.94 -24.28
N ALA A 347 -21.03 21.84 -23.49
CA ALA A 347 -19.96 22.73 -23.97
C ALA A 347 -18.68 21.93 -24.30
N ALA A 348 -17.80 22.49 -25.14
CA ALA A 348 -16.47 21.91 -25.31
C ALA A 348 -15.66 22.12 -24.02
N THR A 349 -15.04 21.07 -23.50
CA THR A 349 -14.11 21.22 -22.37
C THR A 349 -12.73 21.62 -22.88
N ALA A 350 -11.89 22.17 -22.00
CA ALA A 350 -10.49 22.39 -22.31
C ALA A 350 -9.79 21.04 -22.64
N PRO A 351 -8.73 21.05 -23.49
CA PRO A 351 -7.86 19.91 -23.68
C PRO A 351 -7.34 19.39 -22.34
N ALA A 352 -7.30 18.07 -22.20
CA ALA A 352 -6.89 17.41 -20.97
C ALA A 352 -5.81 16.35 -21.24
N LEU A 353 -5.25 15.84 -20.16
CA LEU A 353 -4.36 14.68 -20.17
C LEU A 353 -5.07 13.54 -19.43
N LEU A 354 -5.42 12.48 -20.15
CA LEU A 354 -5.88 11.24 -19.53
C LEU A 354 -4.65 10.51 -18.97
N ALA A 355 -4.64 10.21 -17.68
CA ALA A 355 -3.53 9.53 -17.04
C ALA A 355 -4.03 8.29 -16.28
N GLU A 356 -3.50 7.12 -16.63
CA GLU A 356 -3.77 5.86 -15.96
C GLU A 356 -2.59 5.52 -15.04
N GLU A 357 -2.79 5.63 -13.74
CA GLU A 357 -1.78 5.43 -12.69
C GLU A 357 -1.79 3.99 -12.16
N TRP A 358 -0.59 3.42 -12.05
CA TRP A 358 -0.33 2.07 -11.54
C TRP A 358 0.71 2.11 -10.42
N GLY A 359 0.31 1.83 -9.18
CA GLY A 359 1.25 1.50 -8.09
C GLY A 359 1.79 0.08 -8.25
N LEU A 360 3.12 -0.08 -8.24
CA LEU A 360 3.83 -1.32 -8.55
C LEU A 360 4.82 -1.70 -7.42
N GLY A 361 4.56 -2.84 -6.78
CA GLY A 361 5.41 -3.47 -5.77
C GLY A 361 6.61 -4.20 -6.37
N VAL A 362 7.54 -3.45 -6.95
CA VAL A 362 8.83 -3.92 -7.50
C VAL A 362 9.97 -3.52 -6.58
N PHE A 363 10.93 -4.42 -6.31
CA PHE A 363 11.98 -4.20 -5.31
C PHE A 363 13.34 -4.73 -5.75
N GLY A 364 14.39 -3.98 -5.43
CA GLY A 364 15.77 -4.25 -5.81
C GLY A 364 16.56 -2.96 -5.80
N ALA A 365 17.86 -3.01 -6.06
CA ALA A 365 18.67 -1.80 -6.19
C ALA A 365 18.32 -0.99 -7.47
N SER A 366 18.85 0.23 -7.61
CA SER A 366 18.59 1.13 -8.76
C SER A 366 18.86 0.50 -10.13
N GLY A 367 19.85 -0.40 -10.23
CA GLY A 367 20.15 -1.16 -11.46
C GLY A 367 19.30 -2.41 -11.68
N GLU A 368 18.53 -2.82 -10.68
CA GLU A 368 17.76 -4.08 -10.66
C GLU A 368 16.27 -3.87 -10.86
N VAL A 369 15.79 -2.62 -10.81
CA VAL A 369 14.39 -2.26 -11.05
C VAL A 369 14.30 -1.11 -12.04
N TRP A 370 13.68 -1.35 -13.19
CA TRP A 370 13.62 -0.37 -14.28
C TRP A 370 12.34 -0.45 -15.09
N ALA A 371 12.00 0.65 -15.77
CA ALA A 371 11.03 0.68 -16.85
C ALA A 371 11.74 0.84 -18.19
N GLU A 372 11.23 0.18 -19.23
CA GLU A 372 11.74 0.30 -20.59
C GLU A 372 10.61 0.44 -21.62
N ALA A 373 10.78 1.38 -22.55
CA ALA A 373 9.88 1.62 -23.66
C ALA A 373 10.63 2.36 -24.78
N GLY A 374 10.27 2.10 -26.04
CA GLY A 374 10.85 2.81 -27.20
C GLY A 374 12.39 2.74 -27.28
N GLY A 375 13.00 1.63 -26.84
CA GLY A 375 14.46 1.46 -26.81
C GLY A 375 15.18 2.25 -25.72
N ARG A 376 14.46 2.97 -24.86
CA ARG A 376 15.02 3.67 -23.69
C ARG A 376 14.68 2.91 -22.42
N ARG A 377 15.64 2.89 -21.49
CA ARG A 377 15.50 2.34 -20.14
C ARG A 377 15.71 3.46 -19.12
N ILE A 378 14.90 3.47 -18.05
CA ILE A 378 15.07 4.36 -16.89
C ILE A 378 15.03 3.54 -15.60
N PRO A 379 15.90 3.82 -14.61
CA PRO A 379 15.78 3.22 -13.28
C PRO A 379 14.50 3.73 -12.59
N LEU A 380 13.88 2.90 -11.74
CA LEU A 380 12.67 3.30 -11.00
C LEU A 380 12.94 3.88 -9.62
N HIS A 381 14.19 4.22 -9.32
CA HIS A 381 14.59 4.89 -8.06
C HIS A 381 14.57 6.42 -8.16
N GLU A 382 14.32 6.96 -9.35
CA GLU A 382 14.24 8.39 -9.61
C GLU A 382 13.06 8.67 -10.56
N PRO A 383 12.45 9.86 -10.50
CA PRO A 383 11.44 10.26 -11.47
C PRO A 383 12.03 10.29 -12.88
N GLY A 384 11.32 9.70 -13.83
CA GLY A 384 11.72 9.68 -15.22
C GLY A 384 10.54 9.63 -16.18
N ALA A 385 10.79 10.07 -17.41
CA ALA A 385 9.87 9.93 -18.53
C ALA A 385 10.50 9.09 -19.64
N LEU A 386 9.69 8.22 -20.22
CA LEU A 386 10.04 7.45 -21.40
C LEU A 386 9.39 8.07 -22.66
N PRO A 387 9.93 7.80 -23.85
CA PRO A 387 9.32 8.24 -25.10
C PRO A 387 7.90 7.67 -25.24
N GLU A 388 7.09 8.31 -26.08
CA GLU A 388 5.78 7.79 -26.44
C GLU A 388 5.91 6.39 -27.05
N ALA A 389 5.13 5.43 -26.54
CA ALA A 389 5.22 4.04 -26.95
C ALA A 389 3.89 3.30 -26.82
N GLU A 390 3.74 2.23 -27.61
CA GLU A 390 2.62 1.28 -27.55
C GLU A 390 2.85 0.14 -26.56
N ARG A 391 4.03 0.14 -25.91
CA ARG A 391 4.42 -0.85 -24.91
C ARG A 391 5.43 -0.26 -23.94
N VAL A 392 5.22 -0.54 -22.65
CA VAL A 392 6.22 -0.36 -21.59
C VAL A 392 6.31 -1.63 -20.76
N THR A 393 7.53 -2.02 -20.40
CA THR A 393 7.76 -3.13 -19.47
C THR A 393 8.47 -2.60 -18.22
N VAL A 394 7.95 -2.96 -17.05
CA VAL A 394 8.61 -2.78 -15.76
C VAL A 394 9.21 -4.10 -15.35
N ASN A 395 10.51 -4.11 -15.08
CA ASN A 395 11.28 -5.31 -14.77
C ASN A 395 11.91 -5.21 -13.38
N GLU A 396 12.05 -6.36 -12.73
CA GLU A 396 12.75 -6.53 -11.47
C GLU A 396 13.60 -7.82 -11.48
N THR A 397 14.89 -7.70 -11.20
CA THR A 397 15.86 -8.80 -11.36
C THR A 397 15.65 -9.96 -10.37
N HIS A 398 15.41 -9.68 -9.09
CA HIS A 398 15.52 -10.66 -8.01
C HIS A 398 14.57 -11.86 -8.18
N SER A 399 13.32 -11.57 -8.51
CA SER A 399 12.26 -12.56 -8.78
C SER A 399 12.09 -12.86 -10.28
N GLY A 400 12.70 -12.05 -11.15
CA GLY A 400 12.46 -12.07 -12.59
C GLY A 400 11.05 -11.61 -12.96
N LEU A 401 10.43 -10.77 -12.13
CA LEU A 401 9.11 -10.18 -12.41
C LEU A 401 9.21 -9.20 -13.57
N ALA A 402 8.32 -9.34 -14.54
CA ALA A 402 8.12 -8.41 -15.64
C ALA A 402 6.62 -8.09 -15.79
N LEU A 403 6.29 -6.81 -15.74
CA LEU A 403 4.95 -6.28 -15.95
C LEU A 403 4.95 -5.50 -17.26
N THR A 404 4.29 -6.04 -18.29
CA THR A 404 4.20 -5.42 -19.61
C THR A 404 2.83 -4.80 -19.80
N PHE A 405 2.80 -3.51 -20.12
CA PHE A 405 1.59 -2.74 -20.40
C PHE A 405 1.54 -2.38 -21.87
N GLU A 406 0.45 -2.75 -22.53
CA GLU A 406 0.18 -2.51 -23.95
C GLU A 406 -1.08 -1.64 -24.07
N PRO A 407 -0.93 -0.31 -24.09
CA PRO A 407 -2.02 0.61 -24.38
C PRO A 407 -2.51 0.45 -25.83
N SER A 408 -3.78 0.77 -26.08
CA SER A 408 -4.45 0.64 -27.38
C SER A 408 -4.01 1.67 -28.42
N ALA A 409 -3.20 2.64 -28.01
CA ALA A 409 -2.58 3.67 -28.83
C ALA A 409 -1.26 4.07 -28.16
N PRO A 410 -0.32 4.71 -28.88
CA PRO A 410 0.87 5.28 -28.27
C PRO A 410 0.51 6.25 -27.13
N VAL A 411 1.24 6.17 -26.01
CA VAL A 411 1.06 7.04 -24.84
C VAL A 411 2.41 7.53 -24.33
N GLY A 412 2.43 8.74 -23.77
CA GLY A 412 3.55 9.20 -22.97
C GLY A 412 3.62 8.38 -21.67
N ILE A 413 4.82 8.17 -21.15
CA ILE A 413 5.03 7.30 -19.99
C ILE A 413 5.84 8.06 -18.95
N TRP A 414 5.27 8.20 -17.76
CA TRP A 414 5.98 8.69 -16.58
C TRP A 414 6.18 7.56 -15.60
N ALA A 415 7.30 7.58 -14.88
CA ALA A 415 7.52 6.70 -13.76
C ALA A 415 8.21 7.45 -12.63
N PHE A 416 7.90 7.12 -11.38
CA PHE A 416 8.54 7.74 -10.23
C PHE A 416 8.54 6.81 -9.01
N PRO A 417 9.53 6.96 -8.10
CA PRO A 417 9.63 6.12 -6.93
C PRO A 417 8.67 6.57 -5.82
N LEU A 418 8.22 5.61 -5.02
CA LEU A 418 7.64 5.87 -3.71
C LEU A 418 8.75 5.69 -2.68
N ILE A 419 9.24 6.80 -2.15
CA ILE A 419 10.29 6.83 -1.13
C ILE A 419 9.68 7.35 0.17
N THR A 420 9.83 6.58 1.24
CA THR A 420 9.39 6.96 2.58
C THR A 420 10.60 7.18 3.47
N ILE A 421 10.52 8.15 4.38
CA ILE A 421 11.52 8.33 5.43
C ILE A 421 11.04 7.63 6.69
N SER A 422 11.81 6.67 7.21
CA SER A 422 11.51 6.05 8.50
C SER A 422 12.66 6.24 9.48
N ASN A 423 12.31 6.26 10.78
CA ASN A 423 13.31 6.19 11.84
C ASN A 423 13.57 4.73 12.20
N SER A 424 14.85 4.37 12.33
CA SER A 424 15.33 3.05 12.74
C SER A 424 16.27 3.19 13.94
N GLU A 425 16.71 2.09 14.54
CA GLU A 425 17.77 2.12 15.57
C GLU A 425 19.06 2.80 15.06
N GLY A 426 19.34 2.71 13.76
CA GLY A 426 20.48 3.35 13.11
C GLY A 426 20.24 4.80 12.68
N GLY A 427 19.10 5.39 13.02
CA GLY A 427 18.68 6.73 12.60
C GLY A 427 17.79 6.75 11.37
N TYR A 428 17.52 7.95 10.87
CA TYR A 428 16.62 8.21 9.74
C TYR A 428 17.21 7.73 8.42
N GLU A 429 16.40 7.05 7.63
CA GLU A 429 16.79 6.53 6.32
C GLU A 429 15.65 6.58 5.32
N GLN A 430 16.02 6.53 4.04
CA GLN A 430 15.07 6.37 2.95
C GLN A 430 14.75 4.89 2.74
N ASN A 431 13.49 4.58 2.49
CA ASN A 431 13.05 3.24 2.07
C ASN A 431 12.32 3.33 0.75
N PHE A 432 12.78 2.56 -0.23
CA PHE A 432 12.11 2.39 -1.50
C PHE A 432 10.91 1.45 -1.34
N GLN A 433 9.70 1.98 -1.52
CA GLN A 433 8.44 1.29 -1.34
C GLN A 433 7.84 0.77 -2.65
N GLY A 434 8.62 0.76 -3.73
CA GLY A 434 8.14 0.47 -5.07
C GLY A 434 8.00 1.73 -5.91
N ALA A 435 7.31 1.61 -7.05
CA ALA A 435 7.24 2.67 -8.05
C ALA A 435 5.82 2.88 -8.54
N VAL A 436 5.59 4.05 -9.13
CA VAL A 436 4.38 4.37 -9.87
C VAL A 436 4.72 4.46 -11.34
N LEU A 437 3.88 3.86 -12.18
CA LEU A 437 3.88 4.02 -13.63
C LEU A 437 2.61 4.75 -14.04
N VAL A 438 2.72 5.79 -14.87
CA VAL A 438 1.58 6.55 -15.39
C VAL A 438 1.60 6.53 -16.90
N LEU A 439 0.51 6.03 -17.49
CA LEU A 439 0.29 6.05 -18.94
C LEU A 439 -0.53 7.29 -19.29
N CYS A 440 0.09 8.22 -20.01
CA CYS A 440 -0.42 9.56 -20.26
C CYS A 440 -0.82 9.73 -21.74
N ARG A 441 -2.10 9.94 -21.99
CA ARG A 441 -2.62 10.21 -23.33
C ARG A 441 -3.27 11.58 -23.38
N PRO A 442 -2.82 12.49 -24.24
CA PRO A 442 -3.51 13.75 -24.42
C PRO A 442 -4.84 13.54 -25.13
N VAL A 443 -5.88 14.22 -24.65
CA VAL A 443 -7.26 14.03 -25.13
C VAL A 443 -7.96 15.38 -25.32
N ASP A 444 -8.70 15.48 -26.43
CA ASP A 444 -9.59 16.60 -26.70
C ASP A 444 -11.02 16.12 -26.51
N LEU A 445 -11.69 16.63 -25.49
CA LEU A 445 -13.04 16.23 -25.11
C LEU A 445 -14.06 17.21 -25.71
N ALA A 446 -14.17 17.17 -27.05
CA ALA A 446 -15.20 17.92 -27.75
C ALA A 446 -16.59 17.34 -27.49
N SER A 447 -17.61 18.20 -27.51
CA SER A 447 -18.99 17.81 -27.25
C SER A 447 -19.46 16.69 -28.20
N GLY A 448 -20.05 15.65 -27.64
CA GLY A 448 -20.56 14.49 -28.35
C GLY A 448 -19.49 13.47 -28.77
N GLN A 449 -18.19 13.77 -28.60
CA GLN A 449 -17.12 12.83 -28.90
C GLN A 449 -16.91 11.83 -27.77
N THR A 450 -16.43 10.66 -28.17
CA THR A 450 -16.03 9.59 -27.25
C THR A 450 -14.55 9.32 -27.45
N VAL A 451 -13.80 9.37 -26.35
CA VAL A 451 -12.42 8.92 -26.30
C VAL A 451 -12.38 7.53 -25.68
N GLU A 452 -11.72 6.59 -26.37
CA GLU A 452 -11.50 5.24 -25.87
C GLU A 452 -10.01 5.02 -25.59
N HIS A 453 -9.72 4.41 -24.45
CA HIS A 453 -8.39 4.00 -24.03
C HIS A 453 -8.49 2.59 -23.45
N ALA A 454 -7.60 1.69 -23.85
CA ALA A 454 -7.50 0.39 -23.22
C ALA A 454 -6.04 0.06 -22.95
N THR A 455 -5.78 -0.63 -21.85
CA THR A 455 -4.46 -1.14 -21.48
C THR A 455 -4.58 -2.62 -21.21
N ARG A 456 -3.81 -3.43 -21.94
CA ARG A 456 -3.59 -4.83 -21.60
C ARG A 456 -2.34 -4.93 -20.75
N CYS A 457 -2.46 -5.42 -19.53
CA CYS A 457 -1.34 -5.76 -18.67
C CYS A 457 -1.05 -7.26 -18.76
N ARG A 458 0.21 -7.64 -18.96
CA ARG A 458 0.70 -9.02 -18.87
C ARG A 458 1.75 -9.10 -17.77
N ILE A 459 1.73 -10.22 -17.05
CA ILE A 459 2.62 -10.52 -15.94
C ILE A 459 3.44 -11.74 -16.34
N ALA A 460 4.75 -11.63 -16.23
CA ALA A 460 5.67 -12.77 -16.29
C ALA A 460 6.52 -12.77 -15.02
N GLY A 461 6.87 -13.95 -14.53
CA GLY A 461 7.68 -14.11 -13.31
C GLY A 461 7.92 -15.58 -13.03
N ARG A 462 8.96 -15.87 -12.24
CA ARG A 462 9.23 -17.24 -11.82
C ARG A 462 8.12 -17.70 -10.86
N PRO A 463 7.55 -18.91 -11.03
CA PRO A 463 6.66 -19.50 -10.03
C PRO A 463 7.35 -19.61 -8.67
N ALA A 464 6.58 -19.47 -7.59
CA ALA A 464 7.07 -19.51 -6.21
C ALA A 464 7.42 -20.92 -5.72
#